data_AF-A0AAN5NDG6-F1
#
_entry.id   AF-A0AAN5NDG6-F1
#
_cell.length_a   1.000
_cell.length_b   1.000
_cell.length_c   1.000
_cell.angle_alpha   90.00
_cell.angle_beta   90.00
_cell.angle_gamma   90.00
#
_symmetry.space_group_name_H-M   'P 1'
#
loop_
_entity.id
_entity.type
_entity.pdbx_description
1 polymer ?
#
loop_
_entity_poly.entity_id
_entity_poly.type
_entity_poly.pdbx_seq_one_letter_code
_entity_poly.pdbx_strand_id
1 'polypeptide(L)'
;MTKAKTHREFLEEVKNKFHGEYIVLGQYKNWKTKILVRHNCDNCKKYEWEIAPTNLLKGYGCPICSVPPQKTVLGINTIWDTDRWMCDLGISEEDSKKYSRGSGKKITITCPDCGKEKKIVIKEIYNRKSISCSCGDGKSYPEKFVMNVLEQLNINFEIEYKPKWIDNKRYDFYIKDFNCIVETHGSQHYSRKFTIAKARTLEEEQSNDKYKKEMAFKNGVKHYIELDCRESNLEWIKNSILNSKLNELFDLSKINWNKCAEFASKNIVKEVCEYWNNKIEEEGTVNIGKHFNIARGTVVEYLNKGTKLGWCQYSGKEELKKCGINSGKASSKKVEIFKDNQSLGIFNSCAELSRQSEELFEVKLLTSKISLVCNNKKPQYKGFNFKYL
;
A
#
# COMPACT_ATOMS: atom_id res chain seq x y z
N MET A 1 -10.58 -52.21 -39.51
CA MET A 1 -11.23 -50.89 -39.50
C MET A 1 -11.90 -50.69 -38.15
N THR A 2 -11.62 -49.59 -37.44
CA THR A 2 -12.32 -49.27 -36.20
C THR A 2 -13.78 -48.93 -36.50
N LYS A 3 -14.72 -49.66 -35.89
CA LYS A 3 -16.16 -49.43 -36.02
C LYS A 3 -16.47 -47.97 -35.65
N ALA A 4 -17.19 -47.26 -36.52
CA ALA A 4 -17.67 -45.91 -36.21
C ALA A 4 -18.70 -45.99 -35.08
N LYS A 5 -18.55 -45.14 -34.06
CA LYS A 5 -19.52 -45.05 -32.96
C LYS A 5 -20.85 -44.54 -33.49
N THR A 6 -21.93 -45.12 -32.99
CA THR A 6 -23.30 -44.60 -33.18
C THR A 6 -23.53 -43.40 -32.27
N HIS A 7 -24.57 -42.60 -32.56
CA HIS A 7 -24.94 -41.47 -31.70
C HIS A 7 -25.22 -41.90 -30.26
N ARG A 8 -25.95 -43.00 -30.06
CA ARG A 8 -26.27 -43.54 -28.73
C ARG A 8 -25.02 -43.97 -27.95
N GLU A 9 -24.09 -44.67 -28.61
CA GLU A 9 -22.82 -45.07 -27.99
C GLU A 9 -22.00 -43.85 -27.55
N PHE A 10 -21.99 -42.77 -28.35
CA PHE A 10 -21.32 -41.52 -27.97
C PHE A 10 -21.97 -40.82 -26.78
N LEU A 11 -23.31 -40.74 -26.72
CA LEU A 11 -24.01 -40.16 -25.58
C LEU A 11 -23.71 -40.90 -24.28
N GLU A 12 -23.71 -42.23 -24.33
CA GLU A 12 -23.41 -43.08 -23.17
C GLU A 12 -21.96 -42.92 -22.71
N GLU A 13 -21.01 -42.81 -23.65
CA GLU A 13 -19.61 -42.54 -23.33
C GLU A 13 -19.42 -41.18 -22.65
N VAL A 14 -20.06 -40.11 -23.15
CA VAL A 14 -20.01 -38.78 -22.53
C VAL A 14 -20.61 -38.82 -21.12
N LYS A 15 -21.76 -39.48 -20.95
CA LYS A 15 -22.42 -39.64 -19.65
C LYS A 15 -21.55 -40.41 -18.66
N ASN A 16 -20.95 -41.51 -19.09
CA ASN A 16 -20.09 -42.33 -18.24
C ASN A 16 -18.78 -41.64 -17.88
N LYS A 17 -18.24 -40.81 -18.78
CA LYS A 17 -16.98 -40.10 -18.55
C LYS A 17 -17.14 -38.86 -17.68
N PHE A 18 -18.22 -38.10 -17.86
CA PHE A 18 -18.40 -36.79 -17.24
C PHE A 18 -19.56 -36.73 -16.24
N HIS A 19 -20.25 -37.85 -16.02
CA HIS A 19 -21.30 -38.00 -15.00
C HIS A 19 -22.37 -36.89 -15.02
N GLY A 20 -22.72 -36.37 -16.20
CA GLY A 20 -23.73 -35.32 -16.37
C GLY A 20 -23.21 -33.88 -16.35
N GLU A 21 -21.90 -33.65 -16.24
CA GLU A 21 -21.29 -32.32 -16.35
C GLU A 21 -21.53 -31.68 -17.74
N TYR A 22 -21.59 -32.51 -18.80
CA TYR A 22 -21.86 -32.06 -20.17
C TYR A 22 -23.10 -32.72 -20.75
N ILE A 23 -23.93 -31.92 -21.42
CA ILE A 23 -25.11 -32.36 -22.17
C ILE A 23 -24.85 -32.15 -23.66
N VAL A 24 -24.99 -33.20 -24.45
CA VAL A 24 -24.88 -33.12 -25.91
C VAL A 24 -26.23 -32.68 -26.48
N LEU A 25 -26.24 -31.55 -27.20
CA LEU A 25 -27.46 -30.97 -27.79
C LEU A 25 -27.57 -31.24 -29.30
N GLY A 26 -26.44 -31.47 -29.97
CA GLY A 26 -26.40 -31.76 -31.40
C GLY A 26 -26.42 -33.26 -31.75
N GLN A 27 -26.52 -33.57 -33.05
CA GLN A 27 -26.41 -34.94 -33.57
C GLN A 27 -24.95 -35.33 -33.83
N TYR A 28 -24.53 -36.49 -33.32
CA TYR A 28 -23.20 -37.03 -33.59
C TYR A 28 -23.11 -37.58 -35.02
N LYS A 29 -22.15 -37.07 -35.80
CA LYS A 29 -21.87 -37.54 -37.16
C LYS A 29 -20.59 -38.38 -37.22
N ASN A 30 -19.50 -37.85 -36.67
CA ASN A 30 -18.21 -38.52 -36.57
C ASN A 30 -17.35 -37.83 -35.51
N TRP A 31 -16.12 -38.31 -35.32
CA TRP A 31 -15.23 -37.87 -34.26
C TRP A 31 -14.61 -36.48 -34.48
N LYS A 32 -14.57 -35.96 -35.73
CA LYS A 32 -14.02 -34.64 -36.08
C LYS A 32 -15.07 -33.54 -36.18
N THR A 33 -16.25 -33.84 -36.71
CA THR A 33 -17.30 -32.85 -36.94
C THR A 33 -17.77 -32.30 -35.60
N LYS A 34 -17.72 -30.98 -35.46
CA LYS A 34 -18.12 -30.31 -34.22
C LYS A 34 -19.58 -30.59 -33.90
N ILE A 35 -19.87 -30.70 -32.62
CA ILE A 35 -21.20 -30.94 -32.07
C ILE A 35 -21.48 -29.88 -31.00
N LEU A 36 -22.72 -29.41 -30.93
CA LEU A 36 -23.16 -28.48 -29.90
C LEU A 36 -23.28 -29.21 -28.56
N VAL A 37 -22.61 -28.69 -27.54
CA VAL A 37 -22.66 -29.20 -26.17
C VAL A 37 -22.93 -28.06 -25.20
N ARG A 38 -23.58 -28.39 -24.09
CA ARG A 38 -23.84 -27.50 -22.96
C ARG A 38 -23.03 -27.97 -21.76
N HIS A 39 -22.33 -27.05 -21.10
CA HIS A 39 -21.72 -27.32 -19.80
C HIS A 39 -22.77 -27.03 -18.73
N ASN A 40 -23.17 -28.04 -17.94
CA ASN A 40 -24.19 -27.87 -16.91
C ASN A 40 -23.60 -27.26 -15.62
N CYS A 41 -23.00 -26.08 -15.76
CA CYS A 41 -22.35 -25.36 -14.67
C CYS A 41 -22.91 -23.93 -14.59
N ASP A 42 -23.40 -23.57 -13.40
CA ASP A 42 -23.97 -22.25 -13.15
C ASP A 42 -22.92 -21.13 -13.25
N ASN A 43 -21.65 -21.42 -12.95
CA ASN A 43 -20.55 -20.46 -13.07
C ASN A 43 -20.34 -19.98 -14.51
N CYS A 44 -20.71 -20.76 -15.53
CA CYS A 44 -20.68 -20.32 -16.92
C CYS A 44 -22.06 -20.01 -17.48
N LYS A 45 -23.09 -19.91 -16.63
CA LYS A 45 -24.49 -19.70 -17.05
C LYS A 45 -24.95 -20.75 -18.06
N LYS A 46 -24.58 -22.00 -17.82
CA LYS A 46 -24.92 -23.14 -18.69
C LYS A 46 -24.50 -22.93 -20.14
N TYR A 47 -23.26 -22.47 -20.34
CA TYR A 47 -22.75 -22.07 -21.64
C TYR A 47 -22.78 -23.21 -22.67
N GLU A 48 -23.18 -22.86 -23.89
CA GLU A 48 -23.24 -23.75 -25.04
C GLU A 48 -22.16 -23.40 -26.05
N TRP A 49 -21.46 -24.42 -26.58
CA TRP A 49 -20.47 -24.23 -27.63
C TRP A 49 -20.29 -25.47 -28.49
N GLU A 50 -19.69 -25.26 -29.65
CA GLU A 50 -19.33 -26.32 -30.57
C GLU A 50 -17.95 -26.88 -30.26
N ILE A 51 -17.85 -28.20 -30.16
CA ILE A 51 -16.58 -28.90 -29.94
C ILE A 51 -16.50 -30.19 -30.75
N ALA A 52 -15.30 -30.56 -31.19
CA ALA A 52 -15.08 -31.88 -31.79
C ALA A 52 -15.24 -32.97 -30.71
N PRO A 53 -16.02 -34.04 -30.96
CA PRO A 53 -16.21 -35.13 -30.00
C PRO A 53 -14.92 -35.69 -29.41
N THR A 54 -13.85 -35.81 -30.21
CA THR A 54 -12.54 -36.23 -29.69
C THR A 54 -11.93 -35.27 -28.68
N ASN A 55 -12.11 -33.97 -28.86
CA ASN A 55 -11.54 -32.97 -27.97
C ASN A 55 -12.30 -32.94 -26.65
N LEU A 56 -13.63 -33.05 -26.70
CA LEU A 56 -14.45 -33.21 -25.49
C LEU A 56 -13.98 -34.43 -24.70
N LEU A 57 -13.89 -35.60 -25.35
CA LEU A 57 -13.44 -36.84 -24.70
C LEU A 57 -11.98 -36.80 -24.23
N LYS A 58 -11.13 -35.91 -24.75
CA LYS A 58 -9.76 -35.68 -24.24
C LYS A 58 -9.70 -34.75 -23.03
N GLY A 59 -10.82 -34.12 -22.66
CA GLY A 59 -10.90 -33.20 -21.51
C GLY A 59 -10.75 -31.72 -21.88
N TYR A 60 -10.79 -31.34 -23.17
CA TYR A 60 -10.88 -29.93 -23.57
C TYR A 60 -12.32 -29.44 -23.32
N GLY A 61 -12.67 -29.20 -22.06
CA GLY A 61 -14.03 -28.85 -21.61
C GLY A 61 -14.46 -27.43 -21.98
N CYS A 62 -15.29 -26.83 -21.11
CA CYS A 62 -15.87 -25.51 -21.34
C CYS A 62 -14.79 -24.42 -21.48
N PRO A 63 -14.82 -23.59 -22.54
CA PRO A 63 -13.81 -22.55 -22.77
C PRO A 63 -13.89 -21.39 -21.77
N ILE A 64 -15.02 -21.22 -21.07
CA ILE A 64 -15.22 -20.20 -20.03
C ILE A 64 -14.65 -20.68 -18.68
N CYS A 65 -14.84 -21.97 -18.37
CA CYS A 65 -14.42 -22.56 -17.09
C CYS A 65 -12.99 -23.10 -17.11
N SER A 66 -12.36 -23.22 -18.28
CA SER A 66 -10.97 -23.65 -18.35
C SER A 66 -10.06 -22.70 -17.56
N VAL A 67 -8.96 -23.23 -17.03
CA VAL A 67 -7.94 -22.44 -16.33
C VAL A 67 -6.61 -22.59 -17.07
N PRO A 68 -6.12 -21.55 -17.77
CA PRO A 68 -6.74 -20.23 -17.95
C PRO A 68 -8.00 -20.29 -18.86
N PRO A 69 -8.91 -19.32 -18.75
CA PRO A 69 -10.11 -19.26 -19.58
C PRO A 69 -9.72 -18.99 -21.04
N GLN A 70 -10.25 -19.80 -21.96
CA GLN A 70 -10.07 -19.62 -23.41
C GLN A 70 -11.04 -18.59 -23.98
N LYS A 71 -12.21 -18.42 -23.34
CA LYS A 71 -13.22 -17.42 -23.71
C LYS A 71 -13.56 -16.55 -22.50
N THR A 72 -13.51 -15.24 -22.72
CA THR A 72 -13.93 -14.23 -21.75
C THR A 72 -15.34 -13.75 -22.09
N VAL A 73 -16.21 -13.67 -21.08
CA VAL A 73 -17.62 -13.25 -21.20
C VAL A 73 -17.98 -12.32 -20.05
N LEU A 74 -18.56 -11.16 -20.38
CA LEU A 74 -19.05 -10.18 -19.42
C LEU A 74 -20.20 -10.73 -18.57
N GLY A 75 -20.18 -10.40 -17.28
CA GLY A 75 -21.07 -10.97 -16.28
C GLY A 75 -20.69 -12.39 -15.86
N ILE A 76 -19.47 -12.85 -16.19
CA ILE A 76 -18.96 -14.19 -15.84
C ILE A 76 -17.51 -14.14 -15.36
N ASN A 77 -16.56 -13.84 -16.26
CA ASN A 77 -15.12 -14.03 -15.99
C ASN A 77 -14.23 -12.90 -16.55
N THR A 78 -14.81 -11.71 -16.78
CA THR A 78 -14.02 -10.51 -17.08
C THR A 78 -13.40 -9.93 -15.82
N ILE A 79 -12.40 -9.06 -15.97
CA ILE A 79 -11.82 -8.30 -14.86
C ILE A 79 -12.92 -7.52 -14.13
N TRP A 80 -13.88 -6.93 -14.85
CA TRP A 80 -15.00 -6.18 -14.27
C TRP A 80 -15.85 -7.03 -13.30
N ASP A 81 -15.99 -8.32 -13.60
CA ASP A 81 -16.81 -9.25 -12.83
C ASP A 81 -16.05 -9.86 -11.66
N THR A 82 -14.78 -10.27 -11.86
CA THR A 82 -14.03 -11.08 -10.88
C THR A 82 -12.93 -10.34 -10.15
N ASP A 83 -12.44 -9.22 -10.68
CA ASP A 83 -11.21 -8.55 -10.24
C ASP A 83 -11.31 -7.03 -10.34
N ARG A 84 -12.44 -6.46 -9.88
CA ARG A 84 -12.75 -5.03 -10.01
C ARG A 84 -11.68 -4.10 -9.44
N TRP A 85 -10.95 -4.54 -8.42
CA TRP A 85 -9.80 -3.84 -7.82
C TRP A 85 -8.72 -3.44 -8.86
N MET A 86 -8.64 -4.13 -10.01
CA MET A 86 -7.70 -3.75 -11.07
C MET A 86 -8.09 -2.46 -11.78
N CYS A 87 -9.38 -2.05 -11.74
CA CYS A 87 -9.85 -0.78 -12.28
C CYS A 87 -9.30 0.40 -11.45
N ASP A 88 -9.23 0.22 -10.13
CA ASP A 88 -8.67 1.21 -9.21
C ASP A 88 -7.19 1.47 -9.49
N LEU A 89 -6.49 0.54 -10.14
CA LEU A 89 -5.11 0.69 -10.62
C LEU A 89 -4.98 1.36 -12.00
N GLY A 90 -6.08 1.85 -12.57
CA GLY A 90 -6.08 2.60 -13.83
C GLY A 90 -6.36 1.78 -15.08
N ILE A 91 -6.91 0.56 -14.95
CA ILE A 91 -7.48 -0.17 -16.10
C ILE A 91 -8.82 0.48 -16.48
N SER A 92 -9.00 0.77 -17.77
CA SER A 92 -10.24 1.34 -18.29
C SER A 92 -11.43 0.39 -18.10
N GLU A 93 -12.63 0.96 -17.91
CA GLU A 93 -13.86 0.18 -17.82
C GLU A 93 -14.07 -0.68 -19.08
N GLU A 94 -13.74 -0.15 -20.26
CA GLU A 94 -13.81 -0.87 -21.54
C GLU A 94 -12.92 -2.12 -21.58
N ASP A 95 -11.65 -2.01 -21.19
CA ASP A 95 -10.74 -3.15 -21.14
C ASP A 95 -11.14 -4.14 -20.05
N SER A 96 -11.63 -3.63 -18.91
CA SER A 96 -12.04 -4.46 -17.78
C SER A 96 -13.23 -5.36 -18.12
N LYS A 97 -14.16 -4.89 -18.98
CA LYS A 97 -15.33 -5.64 -19.46
C LYS A 97 -15.00 -6.59 -20.61
N LYS A 98 -13.81 -6.48 -21.20
CA LYS A 98 -13.39 -7.24 -22.39
C LYS A 98 -12.46 -8.39 -22.06
N TYR A 99 -11.53 -8.20 -21.13
CA TYR A 99 -10.47 -9.16 -20.84
C TYR A 99 -10.62 -9.81 -19.48
N SER A 100 -10.00 -10.99 -19.32
CA SER A 100 -9.85 -11.65 -18.02
C SER A 100 -8.53 -11.28 -17.36
N ARG A 101 -8.45 -11.43 -16.03
CA ARG A 101 -7.23 -11.18 -15.22
C ARG A 101 -5.98 -11.92 -15.70
N GLY A 102 -6.14 -13.07 -16.35
CA GLY A 102 -5.03 -13.89 -16.85
C GLY A 102 -4.57 -13.54 -18.27
N SER A 103 -5.15 -12.52 -18.89
CA SER A 103 -4.90 -12.17 -20.28
C SER A 103 -3.45 -11.73 -20.52
N GLY A 104 -2.83 -12.27 -21.58
CA GLY A 104 -1.51 -11.84 -22.06
C GLY A 104 -1.55 -10.57 -22.91
N LYS A 105 -2.70 -9.92 -23.06
CA LYS A 105 -2.83 -8.67 -23.85
C LYS A 105 -2.16 -7.50 -23.14
N LYS A 106 -1.52 -6.64 -23.92
CA LYS A 106 -1.00 -5.34 -23.47
C LYS A 106 -2.09 -4.29 -23.60
N ILE A 107 -2.31 -3.54 -22.53
CA ILE A 107 -3.24 -2.40 -22.48
C ILE A 107 -2.46 -1.14 -22.07
N THR A 108 -2.98 0.03 -22.42
CA THR A 108 -2.51 1.30 -21.88
C THR A 108 -3.31 1.59 -20.62
N ILE A 109 -2.62 1.85 -19.52
CA ILE A 109 -3.22 2.24 -18.24
C ILE A 109 -2.76 3.63 -17.86
N THR A 110 -3.59 4.33 -17.10
CA THR A 110 -3.24 5.64 -16.52
C THR A 110 -3.10 5.45 -15.02
N CYS A 111 -1.89 5.66 -14.49
CA CYS A 111 -1.65 5.50 -13.06
C CYS A 111 -2.56 6.46 -12.26
N PRO A 112 -3.35 5.97 -11.30
CA PRO A 112 -4.25 6.81 -10.50
C PRO A 112 -3.49 7.84 -9.65
N ASP A 113 -2.27 7.51 -9.23
CA ASP A 113 -1.51 8.32 -8.28
C ASP A 113 -0.79 9.51 -8.93
N CYS A 114 -0.28 9.29 -10.15
CA CYS A 114 0.53 10.29 -10.87
C CYS A 114 0.01 10.68 -12.25
N GLY A 115 -1.02 10.03 -12.76
CA GLY A 115 -1.60 10.31 -14.08
C GLY A 115 -0.74 9.86 -15.27
N LYS A 116 0.39 9.18 -15.05
CA LYS A 116 1.25 8.72 -16.15
C LYS A 116 0.65 7.53 -16.88
N GLU A 117 0.72 7.58 -18.20
CA GLU A 117 0.32 6.46 -19.05
C GLU A 117 1.45 5.43 -19.20
N LYS A 118 1.09 4.16 -19.19
CA LYS A 118 2.04 3.06 -19.39
C LYS A 118 1.37 1.90 -20.11
N LYS A 119 2.11 1.24 -21.01
CA LYS A 119 1.69 -0.02 -21.62
C LYS A 119 2.16 -1.20 -20.76
N ILE A 120 1.24 -2.04 -20.31
CA ILE A 120 1.53 -3.19 -19.44
C ILE A 120 0.66 -4.40 -19.82
N VAL A 121 1.16 -5.60 -19.56
CA VAL A 121 0.41 -6.85 -19.75
C VAL A 121 -0.58 -7.05 -18.59
N ILE A 122 -1.84 -7.35 -18.89
CA ILE A 122 -2.91 -7.53 -17.87
C ILE A 122 -2.50 -8.56 -16.80
N LYS A 123 -2.01 -9.73 -17.22
CA LYS A 123 -1.56 -10.80 -16.32
C LYS A 123 -0.49 -10.32 -15.33
N GLU A 124 0.38 -9.38 -15.71
CA GLU A 124 1.40 -8.85 -14.81
C GLU A 124 0.79 -8.01 -13.70
N ILE A 125 -0.23 -7.20 -13.99
CA ILE A 125 -0.96 -6.41 -12.98
C ILE A 125 -1.58 -7.37 -11.95
N TYR A 126 -2.28 -8.41 -12.41
CA TYR A 126 -2.91 -9.39 -11.53
C TYR A 126 -1.91 -10.11 -10.62
N ASN A 127 -0.78 -10.53 -11.19
CA ASN A 127 0.25 -11.27 -10.46
C ASN A 127 1.00 -10.39 -9.45
N ARG A 128 1.32 -9.15 -9.82
CA ARG A 128 2.08 -8.22 -8.97
C ARG A 128 1.21 -7.45 -7.97
N LYS A 129 -0.11 -7.44 -8.17
CA LYS A 129 -1.05 -6.54 -7.49
C LYS A 129 -0.63 -5.07 -7.61
N SER A 130 0.03 -4.72 -8.71
CA SER A 130 0.60 -3.41 -8.95
C SER A 130 0.88 -3.20 -10.43
N ILE A 131 0.81 -1.94 -10.86
CA ILE A 131 1.20 -1.51 -12.22
C ILE A 131 2.69 -1.19 -12.33
N SER A 132 3.41 -1.27 -11.20
CA SER A 132 4.84 -0.93 -11.08
C SER A 132 5.10 0.44 -11.70
N CYS A 133 4.29 1.43 -11.31
CA CYS A 133 4.50 2.80 -11.74
C CYS A 133 5.74 3.37 -11.06
N SER A 134 6.43 4.27 -11.75
CA SER A 134 7.63 4.92 -11.25
C SER A 134 7.38 5.81 -10.02
N CYS A 135 6.12 6.18 -9.74
CA CYS A 135 5.72 6.90 -8.53
C CYS A 135 5.48 6.01 -7.30
N GLY A 136 5.48 4.68 -7.44
CA GLY A 136 5.17 3.75 -6.34
C GLY A 136 6.26 3.71 -5.25
N ASP A 137 5.95 3.11 -4.10
CA ASP A 137 6.79 3.12 -2.88
C ASP A 137 8.06 2.27 -2.94
N GLY A 138 8.32 1.59 -4.06
CA GLY A 138 9.59 0.93 -4.32
C GLY A 138 10.77 1.88 -4.61
N LYS A 139 10.51 3.19 -4.66
CA LYS A 139 11.52 4.24 -4.87
C LYS A 139 11.66 5.15 -3.67
N SER A 140 12.89 5.51 -3.35
CA SER A 140 13.17 6.43 -2.26
C SER A 140 12.61 7.84 -2.55
N TYR A 141 12.33 8.62 -1.50
CA TYR A 141 11.87 10.02 -1.65
C TYR A 141 12.82 10.84 -2.56
N PRO A 142 14.16 10.74 -2.43
CA PRO A 142 15.09 11.40 -3.34
C PRO A 142 14.94 11.00 -4.81
N GLU A 143 14.81 9.71 -5.11
CA GLU A 143 14.61 9.24 -6.49
C GLU A 143 13.33 9.80 -7.09
N LYS A 144 12.22 9.78 -6.33
CA LYS A 144 10.95 10.37 -6.81
C LYS A 144 11.08 11.88 -7.04
N PHE A 145 11.82 12.58 -6.18
CA PHE A 145 12.05 14.02 -6.30
C PHE A 145 12.85 14.37 -7.56
N VAL A 146 14.01 13.71 -7.76
CA VAL A 146 14.88 13.92 -8.93
C VAL A 146 14.18 13.51 -10.22
N MET A 147 13.41 12.43 -10.20
CA MET A 147 12.61 12.03 -11.36
C MET A 147 11.62 13.12 -11.79
N ASN A 148 10.92 13.74 -10.85
CA ASN A 148 9.98 14.82 -11.16
C ASN A 148 10.69 16.08 -11.65
N VAL A 149 11.89 16.37 -11.15
CA VAL A 149 12.76 17.45 -11.66
C VAL A 149 13.08 17.22 -13.14
N LEU A 150 13.58 16.04 -13.50
CA LEU A 150 13.96 15.72 -14.88
C LEU A 150 12.75 15.74 -15.84
N GLU A 151 11.57 15.35 -15.35
CA GLU A 151 10.31 15.42 -16.10
C GLU A 151 9.85 16.86 -16.35
N GLN A 152 9.93 17.73 -15.35
CA GLN A 152 9.59 19.16 -15.53
C GLN A 152 10.53 19.85 -16.52
N LEU A 153 11.78 19.38 -16.62
CA LEU A 153 12.75 19.82 -17.61
C LEU A 153 12.55 19.19 -19.00
N ASN A 154 11.59 18.26 -19.15
CA ASN A 154 11.31 17.51 -20.38
C ASN A 154 12.54 16.76 -20.93
N ILE A 155 13.33 16.17 -20.04
CA ILE A 155 14.55 15.41 -20.38
C ILE A 155 14.21 13.93 -20.56
N ASN A 156 14.81 13.29 -21.57
CA ASN A 156 14.75 11.83 -21.73
C ASN A 156 15.77 11.14 -20.82
N PHE A 157 15.30 10.32 -19.88
CA PHE A 157 16.16 9.57 -18.97
C PHE A 157 15.68 8.12 -18.76
N GLU A 158 16.62 7.24 -18.40
CA GLU A 158 16.36 5.88 -17.92
C GLU A 158 16.51 5.84 -16.39
N ILE A 159 15.66 5.06 -15.73
CA ILE A 159 15.71 4.79 -14.29
C ILE A 159 16.33 3.41 -14.05
N GLU A 160 17.01 3.22 -12.93
CA GLU A 160 17.62 1.94 -12.56
C GLU A 160 18.51 1.37 -13.69
N TYR A 161 19.31 2.23 -14.32
CA TYR A 161 20.10 1.92 -15.51
C TYR A 161 21.12 0.81 -15.23
N LYS A 162 21.02 -0.28 -16.01
CA LYS A 162 21.82 -1.52 -15.86
C LYS A 162 22.57 -1.85 -17.15
N PRO A 163 23.64 -1.12 -17.48
CA PRO A 163 24.46 -1.44 -18.63
C PRO A 163 25.18 -2.77 -18.45
N LYS A 164 25.48 -3.48 -19.55
CA LYS A 164 26.15 -4.79 -19.52
C LYS A 164 27.51 -4.79 -18.81
N TRP A 165 28.17 -3.63 -18.76
CA TRP A 165 29.50 -3.47 -18.19
C TRP A 165 29.50 -3.24 -16.67
N ILE A 166 28.33 -3.09 -16.03
CA ILE A 166 28.26 -2.96 -14.57
C ILE A 166 27.71 -4.26 -13.96
N ASP A 167 28.56 -5.01 -13.27
CA ASP A 167 28.21 -6.32 -12.70
C ASP A 167 27.08 -6.21 -11.67
N ASN A 168 25.94 -6.89 -11.89
CA ASN A 168 24.80 -7.02 -10.95
C ASN A 168 24.40 -5.73 -10.17
N LYS A 169 24.81 -4.56 -10.66
CA LYS A 169 24.65 -3.25 -10.05
C LYS A 169 23.84 -2.39 -11.01
N ARG A 170 23.37 -1.25 -10.50
CA ARG A 170 22.55 -0.31 -11.24
C ARG A 170 22.87 1.11 -10.82
N TYR A 171 22.62 2.02 -11.74
CA TYR A 171 22.62 3.45 -11.50
C TYR A 171 21.19 3.96 -11.31
N ASP A 172 20.98 5.02 -10.55
CA ASP A 172 19.64 5.55 -10.27
C ASP A 172 19.03 6.17 -11.54
N PHE A 173 19.79 7.01 -12.23
CA PHE A 173 19.37 7.67 -13.47
C PHE A 173 20.46 7.70 -14.55
N TYR A 174 20.05 7.57 -15.81
CA TYR A 174 20.89 7.82 -16.97
C TYR A 174 20.21 8.76 -17.96
N ILE A 175 20.82 9.91 -18.24
CA ILE A 175 20.36 10.92 -19.19
C ILE A 175 21.13 10.72 -20.49
N LYS A 176 20.45 10.20 -21.52
CA LYS A 176 21.06 9.81 -22.79
C LYS A 176 21.68 10.99 -23.52
N ASP A 177 20.93 12.07 -23.64
CA ASP A 177 21.29 13.22 -24.48
C ASP A 177 22.57 13.91 -24.01
N PHE A 178 22.87 13.84 -22.71
CA PHE A 178 24.07 14.40 -22.10
C PHE A 178 25.12 13.35 -21.74
N ASN A 179 24.82 12.07 -21.99
CA ASN A 179 25.64 10.94 -21.54
C ASN A 179 26.06 11.09 -20.06
N CYS A 180 25.06 11.31 -19.21
CA CYS A 180 25.21 11.67 -17.81
C CYS A 180 24.55 10.63 -16.91
N ILE A 181 25.26 10.18 -15.89
CA ILE A 181 24.72 9.36 -14.80
C ILE A 181 24.48 10.24 -13.58
N VAL A 182 23.34 10.03 -12.90
CA VAL A 182 23.01 10.70 -11.65
C VAL A 182 22.68 9.64 -10.60
N GLU A 183 23.38 9.67 -9.47
CA GLU A 183 23.13 8.86 -8.27
C GLU A 183 22.57 9.71 -7.14
N THR A 184 21.65 9.16 -6.37
CA THR A 184 21.01 9.78 -5.19
C THR A 184 21.45 9.07 -3.91
N HIS A 185 22.46 9.62 -3.23
CA HIS A 185 23.03 8.98 -2.03
C HIS A 185 22.23 9.36 -0.78
N GLY A 186 21.48 8.40 -0.22
CA GLY A 186 20.73 8.55 1.02
C GLY A 186 21.58 8.49 2.30
N SER A 187 20.94 8.61 3.47
CA SER A 187 21.62 8.63 4.79
C SER A 187 22.49 7.39 5.08
N GLN A 188 22.19 6.28 4.42
CA GLN A 188 22.90 5.01 4.55
C GLN A 188 24.36 5.09 4.06
N HIS A 189 24.70 6.04 3.19
CA HIS A 189 26.09 6.30 2.75
C HIS A 189 26.93 7.08 3.79
N TYR A 190 26.30 7.60 4.85
CA TYR A 190 26.95 8.58 5.74
C TYR A 190 26.82 8.25 7.23
N SER A 191 25.86 7.40 7.64
CA SER A 191 25.72 6.98 9.03
C SER A 191 25.12 5.58 9.16
N ARG A 192 25.73 4.72 9.99
CA ARG A 192 25.18 3.39 10.34
C ARG A 192 23.92 3.57 11.18
N LYS A 193 22.74 3.18 10.68
CA LYS A 193 21.51 3.12 11.49
C LYS A 193 20.90 1.73 11.69
N PHE A 194 21.46 0.66 11.11
CA PHE A 194 20.90 -0.68 11.24
C PHE A 194 21.93 -1.76 11.59
N THR A 195 21.83 -2.29 12.80
CA THR A 195 22.39 -3.59 13.22
C THR A 195 21.45 -4.70 12.73
N ILE A 196 21.51 -5.01 11.44
CA ILE A 196 20.90 -6.23 10.88
C ILE A 196 22.06 -7.09 10.39
N ALA A 197 22.07 -8.38 10.75
CA ALA A 197 23.17 -9.33 10.55
C ALA A 197 23.60 -9.61 9.08
N LYS A 198 23.08 -8.84 8.10
CA LYS A 198 23.39 -8.89 6.66
C LYS A 198 23.47 -7.51 5.99
N ALA A 199 23.44 -6.42 6.76
CA ALA A 199 23.59 -5.07 6.20
C ALA A 199 25.04 -4.83 5.80
N ARG A 200 25.25 -4.24 4.61
CA ARG A 200 26.58 -3.89 4.10
C ARG A 200 27.26 -2.88 5.00
N THR A 201 28.58 -2.96 5.09
CA THR A 201 29.37 -1.99 5.85
C THR A 201 29.45 -0.65 5.12
N LEU A 202 29.74 0.42 5.86
CA LEU A 202 29.98 1.75 5.28
C LEU A 202 31.15 1.71 4.28
N GLU A 203 32.18 0.92 4.57
CA GLU A 203 33.34 0.73 3.70
C GLU A 203 32.98 -0.03 2.42
N GLU A 204 32.10 -1.03 2.51
CA GLU A 204 31.58 -1.76 1.33
C GLU A 204 30.76 -0.85 0.41
N GLU A 205 29.90 0.02 0.96
CA GLU A 205 29.13 0.97 0.16
C GLU A 205 30.05 2.01 -0.51
N GLN A 206 31.01 2.58 0.22
CA GLN A 206 32.00 3.51 -0.37
C GLN A 206 32.83 2.85 -1.48
N SER A 207 33.20 1.58 -1.31
CA SER A 207 33.92 0.81 -2.33
C SER A 207 33.04 0.57 -3.57
N ASN A 208 31.76 0.26 -3.37
CA ASN A 208 30.80 0.10 -4.46
C ASN A 208 30.59 1.40 -5.25
N ASP A 209 30.45 2.53 -4.56
CA ASP A 209 30.27 3.84 -5.18
C ASP A 209 31.49 4.24 -6.01
N LYS A 210 32.70 4.00 -5.49
CA LYS A 210 33.95 4.20 -6.22
C LYS A 210 34.03 3.33 -7.48
N TYR A 211 33.74 2.03 -7.35
CA TYR A 211 33.72 1.10 -8.49
C TYR A 211 32.72 1.53 -9.56
N LYS A 212 31.51 1.92 -9.15
CA LYS A 212 30.46 2.43 -10.05
C LYS A 212 30.94 3.64 -10.85
N LYS A 213 31.58 4.60 -10.18
CA LYS A 213 32.10 5.82 -10.81
C LYS A 213 33.23 5.52 -11.78
N GLU A 214 34.18 4.68 -11.40
CA GLU A 214 35.29 4.26 -12.26
C GLU A 214 34.80 3.52 -13.51
N MET A 215 33.85 2.60 -13.34
CA MET A 215 33.28 1.85 -14.47
C MET A 215 32.50 2.74 -15.43
N ALA A 216 31.79 3.76 -14.93
CA ALA A 216 31.12 4.73 -15.77
C ALA A 216 32.11 5.46 -16.69
N PHE A 217 33.18 6.03 -16.12
CA PHE A 217 34.19 6.74 -16.92
C PHE A 217 34.95 5.82 -17.87
N LYS A 218 35.30 4.60 -17.43
CA LYS A 218 35.97 3.60 -18.29
C LYS A 218 35.15 3.22 -19.52
N ASN A 219 33.83 3.26 -19.41
CA ASN A 219 32.90 2.95 -20.51
C ASN A 219 32.40 4.22 -21.24
N GLY A 220 33.08 5.36 -21.07
CA GLY A 220 32.86 6.56 -21.87
C GLY A 220 31.69 7.44 -21.43
N VAL A 221 31.20 7.32 -20.19
CA VAL A 221 30.23 8.27 -19.62
C VAL A 221 30.90 9.63 -19.41
N LYS A 222 30.28 10.71 -19.89
CA LYS A 222 30.88 12.07 -19.85
C LYS A 222 30.72 12.73 -18.48
N HIS A 223 29.56 12.58 -17.87
CA HIS A 223 29.23 13.23 -16.61
C HIS A 223 28.74 12.21 -15.59
N TYR A 224 29.28 12.29 -14.37
CA TYR A 224 28.86 11.48 -13.23
C TYR A 224 28.54 12.42 -12.08
N ILE A 225 27.29 12.43 -11.64
CA ILE A 225 26.78 13.37 -10.64
C ILE A 225 26.28 12.59 -9.43
N GLU A 226 26.77 12.97 -8.26
CA GLU A 226 26.40 12.38 -6.98
C GLU A 226 25.62 13.43 -6.19
N LEU A 227 24.37 13.14 -5.85
CA LEU A 227 23.51 14.03 -5.08
C LEU A 227 23.46 13.60 -3.62
N ASP A 228 23.78 14.54 -2.71
CA ASP A 228 23.65 14.37 -1.27
C ASP A 228 22.18 14.43 -0.87
N CYS A 229 21.60 13.24 -0.67
CA CYS A 229 20.21 13.06 -0.31
C CYS A 229 20.07 12.47 1.10
N ARG A 230 21.04 12.75 1.99
CA ARG A 230 21.03 12.28 3.39
C ARG A 230 19.74 12.59 4.12
N GLU A 231 19.27 13.81 3.97
CA GLU A 231 18.01 14.25 4.54
C GLU A 231 16.93 14.24 3.45
N SER A 232 15.90 13.42 3.67
CA SER A 232 14.77 13.28 2.73
C SER A 232 13.77 14.44 2.86
N ASN A 233 14.25 15.68 2.75
CA ASN A 233 13.43 16.90 2.79
C ASN A 233 13.68 17.78 1.55
N LEU A 234 12.67 18.61 1.22
CA LEU A 234 12.67 19.47 0.03
C LEU A 234 13.93 20.35 -0.05
N GLU A 235 14.21 21.09 1.02
CA GLU A 235 15.25 22.12 0.99
C GLU A 235 16.65 21.51 0.85
N TRP A 236 16.89 20.37 1.49
CA TRP A 236 18.15 19.65 1.39
C TRP A 236 18.43 19.16 -0.03
N ILE A 237 17.47 18.45 -0.63
CA ILE A 237 17.65 17.87 -1.97
C ILE A 237 17.74 18.99 -3.01
N LYS A 238 16.92 20.04 -2.87
CA LYS A 238 17.01 21.24 -3.71
C LYS A 238 18.42 21.85 -3.65
N ASN A 239 18.97 22.05 -2.46
CA ASN A 239 20.32 22.58 -2.30
C ASN A 239 21.39 21.64 -2.85
N SER A 240 21.23 20.32 -2.72
CA SER A 240 22.15 19.37 -3.35
C SER A 240 22.12 19.45 -4.87
N ILE A 241 20.94 19.62 -5.48
CA ILE A 241 20.80 19.73 -6.94
C ILE A 241 21.43 21.04 -7.43
N LEU A 242 21.10 22.16 -6.78
CA LEU A 242 21.60 23.49 -7.15
C LEU A 242 23.13 23.61 -7.05
N ASN A 243 23.74 22.94 -6.08
CA ASN A 243 25.19 22.92 -5.89
C ASN A 243 25.91 21.82 -6.71
N SER A 244 25.18 21.07 -7.55
CA SER A 244 25.75 20.02 -8.39
C SER A 244 25.94 20.49 -9.83
N LYS A 245 26.66 19.69 -10.61
CA LYS A 245 26.79 19.89 -12.06
C LYS A 245 25.45 19.86 -12.81
N LEU A 246 24.36 19.41 -12.20
CA LEU A 246 23.02 19.51 -12.83
C LEU A 246 22.62 20.97 -13.06
N ASN A 247 22.99 21.89 -12.17
CA ASN A 247 22.68 23.31 -12.33
C ASN A 247 23.46 23.96 -13.49
N GLU A 248 24.63 23.42 -13.81
CA GLU A 248 25.43 23.87 -14.96
C GLU A 248 24.90 23.26 -16.28
N LEU A 249 24.37 22.04 -16.23
CA LEU A 249 23.88 21.32 -17.40
C LEU A 249 22.44 21.67 -17.79
N PHE A 250 21.61 22.10 -16.83
CA PHE A 250 20.19 22.32 -17.03
C PHE A 250 19.70 23.64 -16.44
N ASP A 251 18.75 24.27 -17.12
CA ASP A 251 18.07 25.48 -16.65
C ASP A 251 17.04 25.13 -15.56
N LEU A 252 17.48 25.15 -14.30
CA LEU A 252 16.68 24.80 -13.14
C LEU A 252 15.67 25.90 -12.73
N SER A 253 15.68 27.06 -13.37
CA SER A 253 14.79 28.20 -13.03
C SER A 253 13.31 27.89 -13.25
N LYS A 254 13.01 26.93 -14.14
CA LYS A 254 11.66 26.53 -14.54
C LYS A 254 11.03 25.49 -13.61
N ILE A 255 11.78 25.00 -12.62
CA ILE A 255 11.33 23.91 -11.75
C ILE A 255 10.43 24.43 -10.63
N ASN A 256 9.27 23.77 -10.49
CA ASN A 256 8.42 23.90 -9.32
C ASN A 256 8.81 22.85 -8.27
N TRP A 257 9.65 23.26 -7.31
CA TRP A 257 10.17 22.40 -6.23
C TRP A 257 9.08 21.84 -5.31
N ASN A 258 8.00 22.59 -5.08
CA ASN A 258 6.88 22.12 -4.26
C ASN A 258 6.16 20.95 -4.94
N LYS A 259 5.96 21.01 -6.26
CA LYS A 259 5.42 19.88 -7.03
C LYS A 259 6.32 18.65 -6.97
N CYS A 260 7.65 18.83 -6.97
CA CYS A 260 8.59 17.72 -6.81
C CYS A 260 8.45 17.05 -5.43
N ALA A 261 8.34 17.84 -4.36
CA ALA A 261 8.14 17.34 -3.00
C ALA A 261 6.78 16.66 -2.80
N GLU A 262 5.70 17.22 -3.38
CA GLU A 262 4.38 16.60 -3.39
C GLU A 262 4.42 15.24 -4.09
N PHE A 263 5.01 15.18 -5.29
CA PHE A 263 5.15 13.94 -6.05
C PHE A 263 5.99 12.89 -5.30
N ALA A 264 7.09 13.32 -4.66
CA ALA A 264 7.93 12.44 -3.86
C ALA A 264 7.25 11.92 -2.59
N SER A 265 6.30 12.68 -2.05
CA SER A 265 5.50 12.31 -0.88
C SER A 265 4.26 11.48 -1.23
N LYS A 266 3.84 11.44 -2.50
CA LYS A 266 2.65 10.70 -2.95
C LYS A 266 2.89 9.19 -2.90
N ASN A 267 2.36 8.57 -1.85
CA ASN A 267 1.50 7.39 -1.86
C ASN A 267 1.03 7.18 -0.41
N ILE A 268 1.97 6.86 0.47
CA ILE A 268 1.69 6.62 1.89
C ILE A 268 1.27 7.86 2.67
N VAL A 269 1.79 9.05 2.35
CA VAL A 269 1.42 10.28 3.09
C VAL A 269 -0.04 10.62 2.83
N LYS A 270 -0.48 10.52 1.57
CA LYS A 270 -1.85 10.80 1.18
C LYS A 270 -2.80 9.75 1.73
N GLU A 271 -2.46 8.47 1.63
CA GLU A 271 -3.24 7.38 2.23
C GLU A 271 -3.37 7.52 3.75
N VAL A 272 -2.28 7.87 4.45
CA VAL A 272 -2.32 8.14 5.91
C VAL A 272 -3.20 9.35 6.24
N CYS A 273 -3.19 10.39 5.42
CA CYS A 273 -4.04 11.57 5.59
C CYS A 273 -5.52 11.26 5.31
N GLU A 274 -5.81 10.50 4.25
CA GLU A 274 -7.16 10.04 3.92
C GLU A 274 -7.69 9.10 5.01
N TYR A 275 -6.88 8.16 5.47
CA TYR A 275 -7.19 7.32 6.64
C TYR A 275 -7.46 8.17 7.87
N TRP A 276 -6.64 9.21 8.13
CA TRP A 276 -6.84 10.09 9.27
C TRP A 276 -8.18 10.83 9.25
N ASN A 277 -8.65 11.22 8.07
CA ASN A 277 -9.94 11.89 7.91
C ASN A 277 -11.12 10.91 8.06
N ASN A 278 -10.93 9.63 7.76
CA ASN A 278 -11.98 8.61 7.76
C ASN A 278 -11.95 7.66 8.98
N LYS A 279 -10.98 7.83 9.90
CA LYS A 279 -10.84 6.96 11.07
C LYS A 279 -11.98 7.14 12.07
N ILE A 280 -12.22 6.09 12.85
CA ILE A 280 -13.04 6.18 14.06
C ILE A 280 -12.33 7.05 15.11
N GLU A 281 -13.09 7.81 15.90
CA GLU A 281 -12.56 8.88 16.78
C GLU A 281 -11.59 8.37 17.86
N GLU A 282 -11.66 7.07 18.18
CA GLU A 282 -10.84 6.37 19.18
C GLU A 282 -9.48 5.91 18.62
N GLU A 283 -9.30 5.91 17.29
CA GLU A 283 -8.03 5.54 16.66
C GLU A 283 -7.03 6.69 16.69
N GLY A 284 -5.96 6.51 17.46
CA GLY A 284 -4.85 7.46 17.53
C GLY A 284 -3.73 7.17 16.52
N THR A 285 -2.73 8.05 16.51
CA THR A 285 -1.52 7.93 15.66
C THR A 285 -0.75 6.60 15.83
N VAL A 286 -0.91 5.90 16.97
CA VAL A 286 -0.31 4.58 17.20
C VAL A 286 -1.01 3.49 16.38
N ASN A 287 -2.34 3.52 16.31
CA ASN A 287 -3.15 2.55 15.57
C ASN A 287 -2.89 2.67 14.07
N ILE A 288 -2.81 3.90 13.58
CA ILE A 288 -2.47 4.21 12.19
C ILE A 288 -1.07 3.69 11.86
N GLY A 289 -0.10 3.89 12.77
CA GLY A 289 1.24 3.33 12.60
C GLY A 289 1.24 1.81 12.45
N LYS A 290 0.40 1.11 13.23
CA LYS A 290 0.22 -0.34 13.09
C LYS A 290 -0.45 -0.72 11.76
N HIS A 291 -1.47 0.02 11.34
CA HIS A 291 -2.20 -0.24 10.09
C HIS A 291 -1.29 -0.13 8.86
N PHE A 292 -0.47 0.92 8.81
CA PHE A 292 0.45 1.17 7.69
C PHE A 292 1.85 0.57 7.91
N ASN A 293 2.07 -0.18 9.00
CA ASN A 293 3.36 -0.74 9.39
C ASN A 293 4.52 0.30 9.40
N ILE A 294 4.25 1.49 9.93
CA ILE A 294 5.19 2.60 10.04
C ILE A 294 5.27 3.11 11.48
N ALA A 295 6.43 3.67 11.85
CA ALA A 295 6.62 4.21 13.19
C ALA A 295 5.64 5.37 13.45
N ARG A 296 5.12 5.46 14.68
CA ARG A 296 4.20 6.54 15.10
C ARG A 296 4.77 7.93 14.82
N GLY A 297 6.08 8.13 14.99
CA GLY A 297 6.74 9.40 14.65
C GLY A 297 6.60 9.77 13.17
N THR A 298 6.74 8.79 12.28
CA THR A 298 6.56 8.95 10.83
C THR A 298 5.11 9.29 10.48
N VAL A 299 4.14 8.64 11.12
CA VAL A 299 2.71 8.99 10.97
C VAL A 299 2.47 10.45 11.33
N VAL A 300 3.00 10.90 12.47
CA VAL A 300 2.87 12.31 12.91
C VAL A 300 3.51 13.26 11.90
N GLU A 301 4.69 12.92 11.37
CA GLU A 301 5.34 13.73 10.34
C GLU A 301 4.49 13.81 9.06
N TYR A 302 3.89 12.69 8.63
CA TYR A 302 3.04 12.62 7.46
C TYR A 302 1.77 13.44 7.63
N LEU A 303 1.11 13.37 8.79
CA LEU A 303 -0.08 14.17 9.09
C LEU A 303 0.23 15.66 9.19
N ASN A 304 1.39 16.03 9.74
CA ASN A 304 1.83 17.43 9.74
C ASN A 304 2.11 17.94 8.32
N LYS A 305 2.75 17.12 7.47
CA LYS A 305 2.96 17.43 6.04
C LYS A 305 1.61 17.57 5.32
N GLY A 306 0.71 16.61 5.50
CA GLY A 306 -0.63 16.63 4.93
C GLY A 306 -1.45 17.83 5.36
N THR A 307 -1.35 18.26 6.62
CA THR A 307 -2.05 19.46 7.12
C THR A 307 -1.53 20.73 6.48
N LYS A 308 -0.21 20.86 6.28
CA LYS A 308 0.38 21.99 5.53
C LYS A 308 -0.06 22.02 4.08
N LEU A 309 -0.28 20.85 3.47
CA LEU A 309 -0.71 20.68 2.09
C LEU A 309 -2.25 20.67 1.94
N GLY A 310 -3.01 20.82 3.03
CA GLY A 310 -4.48 20.84 3.01
C GLY A 310 -5.16 19.48 2.82
N TRP A 311 -4.46 18.37 3.00
CA TRP A 311 -4.99 17.01 2.79
C TRP A 311 -5.69 16.43 4.02
N CYS A 312 -5.38 16.91 5.23
CA CYS A 312 -6.04 16.49 6.46
C CYS A 312 -6.02 17.61 7.51
N GLN A 313 -6.77 17.43 8.60
CA GLN A 313 -6.72 18.30 9.77
C GLN A 313 -6.09 17.55 10.94
N TYR A 314 -4.82 17.85 11.26
CA TYR A 314 -4.10 17.23 12.37
C TYR A 314 -3.48 18.27 13.31
N SER A 315 -3.73 18.10 14.62
CA SER A 315 -3.13 18.90 15.69
C SER A 315 -2.52 17.99 16.74
N GLY A 316 -1.19 17.93 16.79
CA GLY A 316 -0.47 17.11 17.78
C GLY A 316 -0.77 17.49 19.24
N LYS A 317 -1.11 18.76 19.50
CA LYS A 317 -1.49 19.25 20.84
C LYS A 317 -2.86 18.72 21.27
N GLU A 318 -3.81 18.59 20.36
CA GLU A 318 -5.16 18.08 20.65
C GLU A 318 -5.13 16.58 20.89
N GLU A 319 -4.36 15.84 20.11
CA GLU A 319 -4.21 14.39 20.28
C GLU A 319 -3.54 14.03 21.62
N LEU A 320 -2.55 14.82 22.06
CA LEU A 320 -1.96 14.66 23.39
C LEU A 320 -2.98 14.88 24.51
N LYS A 321 -3.88 15.86 24.37
CA LYS A 321 -4.97 16.09 25.33
C LYS A 321 -5.93 14.90 25.38
N LYS A 322 -6.34 14.36 24.22
CA LYS A 322 -7.23 13.18 24.15
C LYS A 322 -6.61 11.95 24.81
N CYS A 323 -5.34 11.66 24.54
CA CYS A 323 -4.63 10.56 25.20
C CYS A 323 -4.57 10.75 26.72
N GLY A 324 -4.28 11.96 27.21
CA GLY A 324 -4.24 12.24 28.65
C GLY A 324 -5.59 12.01 29.35
N ILE A 325 -6.70 12.39 28.71
CA ILE A 325 -8.06 12.17 29.22
C ILE A 325 -8.39 10.67 29.30
N ASN A 326 -8.05 9.91 28.27
CA ASN A 326 -8.33 8.47 28.21
C ASN A 326 -7.48 7.67 29.21
N SER A 327 -6.19 8.01 29.37
CA SER A 327 -5.34 7.41 30.41
C SER A 327 -5.83 7.79 31.82
N GLY A 328 -6.32 9.01 32.01
CA GLY A 328 -6.93 9.46 33.26
C GLY A 328 -8.15 8.62 33.66
N LYS A 329 -9.09 8.39 32.71
CA LYS A 329 -10.29 7.54 32.91
C LYS A 329 -9.96 6.06 33.16
N ALA A 330 -8.93 5.52 32.51
CA ALA A 330 -8.52 4.13 32.73
C ALA A 330 -7.87 3.90 34.11
N SER A 331 -7.27 4.95 34.68
CA SER A 331 -6.57 4.88 35.98
C SER A 331 -7.45 5.23 37.18
N SER A 332 -8.66 5.75 36.98
CA SER A 332 -9.55 6.16 38.05
C SER A 332 -10.24 4.96 38.70
N LYS A 333 -9.94 4.74 39.99
CA LYS A 333 -10.65 3.78 40.84
C LYS A 333 -11.89 4.42 41.44
N LYS A 334 -13.00 3.69 41.45
CA LYS A 334 -14.22 4.11 42.15
C LYS A 334 -13.94 4.20 43.64
N VAL A 335 -14.55 5.18 44.31
CA VAL A 335 -14.41 5.39 45.74
C VAL A 335 -15.77 5.43 46.39
N GLU A 336 -15.90 4.68 47.48
CA GLU A 336 -17.04 4.73 48.38
C GLU A 336 -16.68 5.54 49.63
N ILE A 337 -17.57 6.43 50.05
CA ILE A 337 -17.43 7.27 51.24
C ILE A 337 -18.37 6.80 52.36
N PHE A 338 -17.87 6.81 53.58
CA PHE A 338 -18.59 6.37 54.77
C PHE A 338 -18.52 7.41 55.88
N LYS A 339 -19.58 7.51 56.68
CA LYS A 339 -19.62 8.24 57.95
C LYS A 339 -20.31 7.37 59.00
N ASP A 340 -19.72 7.23 60.19
CA ASP A 340 -20.27 6.39 61.27
C ASP A 340 -20.61 4.96 60.81
N ASN A 341 -19.74 4.37 59.97
CA ASN A 341 -19.91 3.06 59.32
C ASN A 341 -21.11 2.91 58.36
N GLN A 342 -21.80 4.00 58.02
CA GLN A 342 -22.83 4.01 56.98
C GLN A 342 -22.25 4.52 55.66
N SER A 343 -22.54 3.80 54.56
CA SER A 343 -22.15 4.23 53.22
C SER A 343 -23.01 5.41 52.79
N LEU A 344 -22.36 6.47 52.33
CA LEU A 344 -22.98 7.70 51.85
C LEU A 344 -23.01 7.79 50.32
N GLY A 345 -22.42 6.81 49.61
CA GLY A 345 -22.46 6.71 48.17
C GLY A 345 -21.13 6.33 47.51
N ILE A 346 -21.23 5.95 46.23
CA ILE A 346 -20.11 5.53 45.39
C ILE A 346 -19.90 6.57 44.29
N PHE A 347 -18.64 6.99 44.13
CA PHE A 347 -18.20 7.96 43.15
C PHE A 347 -17.21 7.30 42.18
N ASN A 348 -17.18 7.74 40.93
CA ASN A 348 -16.33 7.11 39.92
C ASN A 348 -14.85 7.41 40.12
N SER A 349 -14.49 8.43 40.92
CA SER A 349 -13.11 8.71 41.32
C SER A 349 -13.00 9.56 42.59
N CYS A 350 -11.81 9.56 43.23
CA CYS A 350 -11.48 10.52 44.29
C CYS A 350 -11.66 11.98 43.86
N ALA A 351 -11.38 12.31 42.59
CA ALA A 351 -11.48 13.66 42.06
C ALA A 351 -12.95 14.09 41.90
N GLU A 352 -13.80 13.18 41.46
CA GLU A 352 -15.25 13.41 41.39
C GLU A 352 -15.83 13.64 42.78
N LEU A 353 -15.50 12.79 43.74
CA LEU A 353 -15.92 12.95 45.14
C LEU A 353 -15.44 14.29 45.72
N SER A 354 -14.18 14.65 45.47
CA SER A 354 -13.60 15.94 45.91
C SER A 354 -14.31 17.15 45.33
N ARG A 355 -14.83 17.06 44.10
CA ARG A 355 -15.58 18.14 43.44
C ARG A 355 -16.99 18.30 44.01
N GLN A 356 -17.65 17.19 44.34
CA GLN A 356 -19.04 17.20 44.82
C GLN A 356 -19.15 17.30 46.34
N SER A 357 -18.06 17.13 47.08
CA SER A 357 -18.11 17.00 48.54
C SER A 357 -18.63 18.24 49.27
N GLU A 358 -18.37 19.43 48.72
CA GLU A 358 -18.81 20.69 49.32
C GLU A 358 -20.32 20.89 49.19
N GLU A 359 -20.93 20.39 48.12
CA GLU A 359 -22.37 20.43 47.88
C GLU A 359 -23.10 19.30 48.62
N LEU A 360 -22.57 18.06 48.56
CA LEU A 360 -23.24 16.87 49.10
C LEU A 360 -23.03 16.66 50.61
N PHE A 361 -21.89 17.09 51.13
CA PHE A 361 -21.48 16.81 52.51
C PHE A 361 -21.13 18.08 53.30
N GLU A 362 -21.35 19.27 52.71
CA GLU A 362 -21.02 20.59 53.29
C GLU A 362 -19.55 20.71 53.73
N VAL A 363 -18.69 19.85 53.18
CA VAL A 363 -17.30 19.73 53.60
C VAL A 363 -16.43 19.59 52.37
N LYS A 364 -15.47 20.51 52.22
CA LYS A 364 -14.47 20.43 51.16
C LYS A 364 -13.48 19.30 51.42
N LEU A 365 -13.56 18.22 50.65
CA LEU A 365 -12.64 17.09 50.70
C LEU A 365 -11.57 17.23 49.60
N LEU A 366 -10.31 16.95 49.94
CA LEU A 366 -9.21 16.98 48.97
C LEU A 366 -8.91 15.59 48.42
N THR A 367 -8.80 15.48 47.10
CA THR A 367 -8.48 14.22 46.37
C THR A 367 -7.27 13.48 46.98
N SER A 368 -6.20 14.21 47.30
CA SER A 368 -4.98 13.63 47.88
C SER A 368 -5.20 13.06 49.29
N LYS A 369 -6.10 13.65 50.08
CA LYS A 369 -6.41 13.22 51.45
C LYS A 369 -7.37 12.04 51.45
N ILE A 370 -8.35 12.02 50.53
CA ILE A 370 -9.23 10.86 50.27
C ILE A 370 -8.36 9.64 49.93
N SER A 371 -7.43 9.78 48.98
CA SER A 371 -6.54 8.67 48.61
C SER A 371 -5.64 8.18 49.73
N LEU A 372 -5.26 9.02 50.70
CA LEU A 372 -4.46 8.57 51.85
C LEU A 372 -5.27 7.66 52.77
N VAL A 373 -6.57 7.94 52.94
CA VAL A 373 -7.47 7.09 53.72
C VAL A 373 -7.74 5.79 52.99
N CYS A 374 -8.05 5.82 51.69
CA CYS A 374 -8.25 4.60 50.90
C CYS A 374 -7.04 3.65 50.88
N ASN A 375 -5.83 4.19 51.03
CA ASN A 375 -4.58 3.42 51.08
C ASN A 375 -4.15 3.07 52.53
N ASN A 376 -5.03 3.20 53.52
CA ASN A 376 -4.77 2.93 54.93
C ASN A 376 -3.59 3.72 55.54
N LYS A 377 -3.19 4.85 54.93
CA LYS A 377 -2.14 5.75 55.45
C LYS A 377 -2.69 6.73 56.48
N LYS A 378 -4.01 6.90 56.53
CA LYS A 378 -4.74 7.65 57.56
C LYS A 378 -6.03 6.90 57.91
N PRO A 379 -6.44 6.89 59.19
CA PRO A 379 -7.64 6.16 59.61
C PRO A 379 -8.92 6.82 59.05
N GLN A 380 -9.01 8.15 59.13
CA GLN A 380 -10.16 8.93 58.64
C GLN A 380 -9.71 10.32 58.18
N TYR A 381 -10.57 11.02 57.43
CA TYR A 381 -10.36 12.42 57.05
C TYR A 381 -11.65 13.23 57.19
N LYS A 382 -11.61 14.27 58.03
CA LYS A 382 -12.75 15.13 58.37
C LYS A 382 -14.00 14.35 58.84
N GLY A 383 -13.81 13.27 59.58
CA GLY A 383 -14.89 12.42 60.09
C GLY A 383 -15.47 11.43 59.08
N PHE A 384 -14.86 11.30 57.89
CA PHE A 384 -15.26 10.35 56.86
C PHE A 384 -14.18 9.29 56.63
N ASN A 385 -14.63 8.08 56.30
CA ASN A 385 -13.80 6.97 55.82
C ASN A 385 -14.01 6.77 54.32
N PHE A 386 -13.00 6.24 53.63
CA PHE A 386 -13.03 6.09 52.18
C PHE A 386 -12.42 4.76 51.77
N LYS A 387 -13.02 4.07 50.79
CA LYS A 387 -12.52 2.80 50.29
C LYS A 387 -12.50 2.78 48.76
N TYR A 388 -11.40 2.31 48.17
CA TYR A 388 -11.37 1.99 46.74
C TYR A 388 -12.18 0.72 46.48
N LEU A 389 -13.00 0.75 45.43
CA LEU A 389 -13.70 -0.43 44.91
C LEU A 389 -12.88 -1.13 43.83
#